data_AF-A0A328REM0-F1
#
_entry.id   AF-A0A328REM0-F1
#
_cell.length_a   1.000
_cell.length_b   1.000
_cell.length_c   1.000
_cell.angle_alpha   90.00
_cell.angle_beta   90.00
_cell.angle_gamma   90.00
#
_symmetry.space_group_name_H-M   'P 1'
#
loop_
_entity.id
_entity.type
_entity.pdbx_description
1 polymer ?
#
loop_
_entity_poly.entity_id
_entity_poly.type
_entity_poly.pdbx_seq_one_letter_code
_entity_poly.pdbx_strand_id
1 'polypeptide(L)'
;MLSQKRIQSLVPRSLSLGHLVSKSTWKRGIGNFFIEDIPFSYSSGQVFANDLKRLFFDLGIFHDKKNHIYELGAGNGYLMQHLFESMKSDILNGSLDVCFHLTDSYDSYVKEVSDRFSNESFSDYFIFEKINASNPIYNEHPDIVIMAYLLDSMDTRHFEVVDGKLFELQIETYFTDVNQFFIHTQESLPKLYRLGELSESFISENKLAIFSQCSEFIEEKYVRVSIENTDLPVEEIDHLNLFINEFNISNSIFNYSSDVRDGLISYFSHFGEYSIGCIYDFGYLNLDKPIKKASLVSNYGVCKFYSVFYPYLKFLAGQFKINFQVSNFDPGHSQFAIFYRKLDTNKISQFLSGFEESLDYRLSQLADHVKRTYSGDAFFKKFEIEVKKLNTSIYHSYYIVMYIALIAFDQKHYQKVIDLCQYLIKQYKCGAISAYHLLGVTYHKLENYDFAIDYLIQGLELSSQDSRFYHELTLIFLKKGDIEKVKLYFSKTIYYSLVALPWNLLVLYLLIMFQKEKNLELFCYMKFFIECYDVSDSLVSRSFCKQYKILNHYLMENKLVFE
;
A
#
# COMPACT_ATOMS: atom_id res chain seq x y z
N MET A 1 -26.66 19.98 -12.81
CA MET A 1 -26.60 19.51 -11.40
C MET A 1 -25.99 18.14 -11.42
N LEU A 2 -24.86 17.91 -10.74
CA LEU A 2 -24.33 16.56 -10.58
C LEU A 2 -25.36 15.77 -9.77
N SER A 3 -25.95 14.75 -10.39
CA SER A 3 -26.93 13.89 -9.73
C SER A 3 -26.18 12.92 -8.83
N GLN A 4 -26.05 13.26 -7.54
CA GLN A 4 -25.48 12.41 -6.52
C GLN A 4 -26.47 11.27 -6.17
N LYS A 5 -25.97 10.04 -5.96
CA LYS A 5 -26.79 8.90 -5.49
C LYS A 5 -26.14 8.26 -4.29
N ARG A 6 -26.93 8.06 -3.23
CA ARG A 6 -26.50 7.26 -2.07
C ARG A 6 -26.45 5.79 -2.45
N ILE A 7 -25.34 5.14 -2.17
CA ILE A 7 -25.11 3.72 -2.49
C ILE A 7 -24.96 2.83 -1.26
N GLN A 8 -24.65 3.42 -0.10
CA GLN A 8 -24.66 2.73 1.17
C GLN A 8 -25.31 3.64 2.21
N SER A 9 -26.22 3.09 3.00
CA SER A 9 -26.78 3.77 4.16
C SER A 9 -25.73 3.95 5.26
N LEU A 10 -26.13 4.63 6.33
CA LEU A 10 -25.26 4.91 7.45
C LEU A 10 -24.77 3.63 8.13
N VAL A 11 -23.44 3.49 8.26
CA VAL A 11 -22.77 2.34 8.91
C VAL A 11 -21.50 2.77 9.65
N PRO A 12 -21.01 2.02 10.66
CA PRO A 12 -19.67 2.21 11.23
C PRO A 12 -18.57 2.18 10.16
N ARG A 13 -17.43 2.83 10.43
CA ARG A 13 -16.29 2.85 9.49
C ARG A 13 -15.83 1.45 9.08
N SER A 14 -15.73 0.50 9.99
CA SER A 14 -15.35 -0.89 9.70
C SER A 14 -16.32 -1.63 8.77
N LEU A 15 -17.55 -1.11 8.58
CA LEU A 15 -18.55 -1.65 7.67
C LEU A 15 -18.78 -0.75 6.43
N SER A 16 -18.08 0.38 6.35
CA SER A 16 -18.16 1.26 5.18
C SER A 16 -17.67 0.53 3.93
N LEU A 17 -18.33 0.80 2.80
CA LEU A 17 -18.02 0.16 1.53
C LEU A 17 -16.55 0.33 1.14
N GLY A 18 -15.98 1.53 1.35
CA GLY A 18 -14.57 1.78 1.08
C GLY A 18 -13.63 0.98 1.98
N HIS A 19 -13.99 0.74 3.25
CA HIS A 19 -13.22 -0.12 4.13
C HIS A 19 -13.29 -1.60 3.68
N LEU A 20 -14.49 -2.11 3.41
CA LEU A 20 -14.68 -3.51 2.99
C LEU A 20 -13.92 -3.82 1.69
N VAL A 21 -13.91 -2.85 0.77
CA VAL A 21 -13.13 -2.97 -0.46
C VAL A 21 -11.65 -2.95 -0.17
N SER A 22 -11.15 -1.97 0.60
CA SER A 22 -9.76 -1.93 1.07
C SER A 22 -9.33 -3.30 1.63
N LYS A 23 -10.10 -3.87 2.56
CA LYS A 23 -9.84 -5.20 3.12
C LYS A 23 -9.75 -6.31 2.07
N SER A 24 -10.66 -6.29 1.10
CA SER A 24 -10.67 -7.31 0.07
C SER A 24 -9.47 -7.22 -0.88
N THR A 25 -8.86 -6.04 -1.07
CA THR A 25 -7.70 -5.86 -1.98
C THR A 25 -6.49 -6.66 -1.55
N TRP A 26 -6.30 -6.84 -0.24
CA TRP A 26 -5.21 -7.62 0.30
C TRP A 26 -5.21 -9.07 -0.20
N LYS A 27 -6.35 -9.62 -0.66
CA LYS A 27 -6.36 -10.95 -1.33
C LYS A 27 -5.46 -11.04 -2.57
N ARG A 28 -5.00 -9.92 -3.13
CA ARG A 28 -4.03 -9.84 -4.24
C ARG A 28 -2.58 -10.09 -3.80
N GLY A 29 -2.31 -10.15 -2.50
CA GLY A 29 -1.00 -10.31 -1.90
C GLY A 29 -0.01 -9.23 -2.24
N ILE A 30 1.27 -9.57 -2.35
CA ILE A 30 2.34 -8.58 -2.50
C ILE A 30 2.14 -7.68 -3.72
N GLY A 31 1.46 -8.17 -4.77
CA GLY A 31 1.04 -7.39 -5.93
C GLY A 31 0.23 -6.15 -5.57
N ASN A 32 -0.52 -6.18 -4.46
CA ASN A 32 -1.37 -5.07 -4.02
C ASN A 32 -0.56 -3.80 -3.71
N PHE A 33 0.64 -3.95 -3.12
CA PHE A 33 1.52 -2.81 -2.84
C PHE A 33 1.86 -2.01 -4.09
N PHE A 34 2.01 -2.72 -5.22
CA PHE A 34 2.38 -2.10 -6.48
C PHE A 34 1.17 -1.64 -7.27
N ILE A 35 0.06 -2.38 -7.19
CA ILE A 35 -1.19 -2.08 -7.90
C ILE A 35 -1.81 -0.79 -7.35
N GLU A 36 -1.84 -0.63 -6.03
CA GLU A 36 -2.45 0.51 -5.35
C GLU A 36 -1.43 1.60 -4.96
N ASP A 37 -0.21 1.52 -5.49
CA ASP A 37 0.92 2.45 -5.22
C ASP A 37 1.18 2.67 -3.71
N ILE A 38 1.05 1.62 -2.90
CA ILE A 38 1.41 1.64 -1.48
C ILE A 38 2.95 1.68 -1.39
N PRO A 39 3.53 2.69 -0.74
CA PRO A 39 4.97 2.85 -0.65
C PRO A 39 5.60 1.69 0.13
N PHE A 40 6.73 1.17 -0.35
CA PHE A 40 7.59 0.32 0.47
C PHE A 40 8.09 1.14 1.65
N SER A 41 7.74 0.71 2.85
CA SER A 41 7.95 1.49 4.05
C SER A 41 9.41 1.47 4.51
N TYR A 42 9.85 2.58 5.11
CA TYR A 42 11.12 2.68 5.84
C TYR A 42 11.34 1.50 6.81
N SER A 43 10.28 1.03 7.46
CA SER A 43 10.33 -0.07 8.41
C SER A 43 10.66 -1.42 7.80
N SER A 44 10.59 -1.57 6.48
CA SER A 44 11.07 -2.79 5.80
C SER A 44 12.56 -2.72 5.44
N GLY A 45 13.26 -1.61 5.75
CA GLY A 45 14.64 -1.36 5.33
C GLY A 45 15.70 -1.72 6.38
N GLN A 46 16.95 -1.86 5.90
CA GLN A 46 18.11 -2.19 6.74
C GLN A 46 18.39 -1.15 7.85
N VAL A 47 18.07 0.13 7.61
CA VAL A 47 18.31 1.20 8.60
C VAL A 47 17.46 0.97 9.84
N PHE A 48 16.16 0.75 9.64
CA PHE A 48 15.24 0.46 10.73
C PHE A 48 15.59 -0.83 11.46
N ALA A 49 15.95 -1.89 10.73
CA ALA A 49 16.44 -3.13 11.34
C ALA A 49 17.70 -2.93 12.22
N ASN A 50 18.64 -2.08 11.78
CA ASN A 50 19.82 -1.74 12.57
C ASN A 50 19.48 -0.89 13.80
N ASP A 51 18.49 0.00 13.70
CA ASP A 51 17.98 0.76 14.85
C ASP A 51 17.36 -0.17 15.90
N LEU A 52 16.54 -1.15 15.46
CA LEU A 52 15.99 -2.18 16.34
C LEU A 52 17.10 -3.02 16.99
N LYS A 53 18.10 -3.48 16.21
CA LYS A 53 19.28 -4.17 16.76
C LYS A 53 19.93 -3.33 17.87
N ARG A 54 20.25 -2.07 17.58
CA ARG A 54 20.88 -1.16 18.56
C ARG A 54 20.05 -1.06 19.83
N LEU A 55 18.74 -0.83 19.69
CA LEU A 55 17.82 -0.77 20.82
C LEU A 55 17.88 -2.05 21.68
N PHE A 56 17.77 -3.23 21.07
CA PHE A 56 17.72 -4.50 21.79
C PHE A 56 19.04 -4.81 22.53
N PHE A 57 20.18 -4.53 21.90
CA PHE A 57 21.49 -4.69 22.52
C PHE A 57 21.73 -3.67 23.64
N ASP A 58 21.40 -2.40 23.42
CA ASP A 58 21.58 -1.34 24.43
C ASP A 58 20.74 -1.60 25.69
N LEU A 59 19.55 -2.19 25.52
CA LEU A 59 18.67 -2.57 26.62
C LEU A 59 19.02 -3.91 27.27
N GLY A 60 19.91 -4.72 26.67
CA GLY A 60 20.31 -6.01 27.21
C GLY A 60 19.17 -7.03 27.27
N ILE A 61 18.30 -7.04 26.26
CA ILE A 61 17.09 -7.89 26.21
C ILE A 61 17.45 -9.36 25.96
N PHE A 62 18.57 -9.61 25.29
CA PHE A 62 19.02 -10.97 25.01
C PHE A 62 19.61 -11.60 26.26
N HIS A 63 18.96 -12.66 26.72
CA HIS A 63 19.38 -13.44 27.88
C HIS A 63 20.05 -14.76 27.46
N ASP A 64 20.67 -15.44 28.42
CA ASP A 64 21.31 -16.76 28.24
C ASP A 64 20.26 -17.89 28.12
N LYS A 65 19.42 -17.76 27.08
CA LYS A 65 18.36 -18.69 26.65
C LYS A 65 18.05 -18.41 25.18
N LYS A 66 17.27 -19.27 24.54
CA LYS A 66 16.68 -18.95 23.24
C LYS A 66 15.71 -17.77 23.38
N ASN A 67 15.97 -16.69 22.64
CA ASN A 67 15.14 -15.49 22.66
C ASN A 67 14.18 -15.48 21.47
N HIS A 68 12.89 -15.25 21.70
CA HIS A 68 11.85 -15.31 20.66
C HIS A 68 11.44 -13.89 20.22
N ILE A 69 11.67 -13.61 18.93
CA ILE A 69 11.37 -12.31 18.29
C ILE A 69 10.21 -12.50 17.34
N TYR A 70 9.07 -11.89 17.64
CA TYR A 70 7.87 -11.94 16.80
C TYR A 70 7.73 -10.66 15.99
N GLU A 71 7.43 -10.81 14.70
CA GLU A 71 6.85 -9.75 13.87
C GLU A 71 5.39 -10.11 13.56
N LEU A 72 4.48 -9.28 14.07
CA LEU A 72 3.04 -9.43 13.80
C LEU A 72 2.69 -8.67 12.53
N GLY A 73 2.05 -9.37 11.58
CA GLY A 73 1.77 -8.82 10.26
C GLY A 73 3.06 -8.54 9.48
N ALA A 74 3.93 -9.55 9.40
CA ALA A 74 5.25 -9.42 8.78
C ALA A 74 5.20 -9.07 7.28
N GLY A 75 4.03 -9.17 6.65
CA GLY A 75 3.81 -8.81 5.26
C GLY A 75 4.72 -9.62 4.34
N ASN A 76 5.77 -8.98 3.84
CA ASN A 76 6.76 -9.59 2.96
C ASN A 76 8.04 -10.08 3.68
N GLY A 77 8.15 -9.89 5.00
CA GLY A 77 9.20 -10.47 5.84
C GLY A 77 10.59 -9.83 5.74
N TYR A 78 10.73 -8.72 4.98
CA TYR A 78 12.04 -8.08 4.79
C TYR A 78 12.59 -7.48 6.08
N LEU A 79 11.74 -6.93 6.94
CA LEU A 79 12.19 -6.39 8.22
C LEU A 79 12.94 -7.45 9.01
N MET A 80 12.32 -8.62 9.21
CA MET A 80 12.98 -9.71 9.94
C MET A 80 14.22 -10.25 9.23
N GLN A 81 14.21 -10.33 7.90
CA GLN A 81 15.40 -10.73 7.14
C GLN A 81 16.57 -9.76 7.38
N HIS A 82 16.32 -8.44 7.29
CA HIS A 82 17.34 -7.42 7.52
C HIS A 82 17.82 -7.42 8.97
N LEU A 83 16.91 -7.69 9.91
CA LEU A 83 17.21 -7.79 11.33
C LEU A 83 18.11 -9.01 11.60
N PHE A 84 17.81 -10.17 11.03
CA PHE A 84 18.68 -11.35 11.06
C PHE A 84 20.07 -11.04 10.47
N GLU A 85 20.13 -10.49 9.26
CA GLU A 85 21.42 -10.19 8.61
C GLU A 85 22.25 -9.18 9.45
N SER A 86 21.61 -8.23 10.13
CA SER A 86 22.29 -7.30 11.03
C SER A 86 22.91 -7.98 12.26
N MET A 87 22.36 -9.11 12.71
CA MET A 87 22.80 -9.88 13.89
C MET A 87 23.52 -11.18 13.55
N LYS A 88 23.67 -11.50 12.27
CA LYS A 88 24.15 -12.79 11.77
C LYS A 88 25.51 -13.20 12.33
N SER A 89 26.44 -12.27 12.50
CA SER A 89 27.74 -12.59 13.12
C SER A 89 27.59 -13.08 14.56
N ASP A 90 26.70 -12.45 15.32
CA ASP A 90 26.45 -12.73 16.73
C ASP A 90 25.68 -14.05 16.90
N ILE A 91 24.83 -14.38 15.93
CA ILE A 91 24.09 -15.65 15.89
C ILE A 91 25.01 -16.81 15.50
N LEU A 92 25.76 -16.68 14.40
CA LEU A 92 26.58 -17.77 13.86
C LEU A 92 27.79 -18.13 14.74
N ASN A 93 28.28 -17.19 15.55
CA ASN A 93 29.36 -17.46 16.50
C ASN A 93 28.85 -18.00 17.86
N GLY A 94 27.53 -18.14 18.03
CA GLY A 94 26.89 -18.66 19.25
C GLY A 94 26.78 -17.66 20.40
N SER A 95 27.08 -16.38 20.19
CA SER A 95 26.91 -15.34 21.23
C SER A 95 25.46 -14.89 21.41
N LEU A 96 24.59 -15.20 20.45
CA LEU A 96 23.17 -14.86 20.46
C LEU A 96 22.33 -16.06 20.02
N ASP A 97 21.50 -16.59 20.92
CA ASP A 97 20.51 -17.62 20.61
C ASP A 97 19.12 -16.99 20.42
N VAL A 98 18.62 -17.01 19.18
CA VAL A 98 17.38 -16.36 18.77
C VAL A 98 16.54 -17.23 17.84
N CYS A 99 15.23 -17.06 17.94
CA CYS A 99 14.24 -17.58 17.01
C CYS A 99 13.41 -16.42 16.47
N PHE A 100 13.30 -16.32 15.15
CA PHE A 100 12.51 -15.30 14.49
C PHE A 100 11.16 -15.87 14.06
N HIS A 101 10.07 -15.27 14.53
CA HIS A 101 8.71 -15.66 14.23
C HIS A 101 8.10 -14.65 13.26
N LEU A 102 7.91 -15.04 12.00
CA LEU A 102 7.21 -14.22 11.01
C LEU A 102 5.76 -14.67 10.96
N THR A 103 4.87 -13.74 11.27
CA THR A 103 3.48 -14.08 11.49
C THR A 103 2.55 -13.21 10.68
N ASP A 104 1.46 -13.82 10.21
CA ASP A 104 0.38 -13.10 9.55
C ASP A 104 -0.98 -13.78 9.83
N SER A 105 -2.06 -13.06 9.60
CA SER A 105 -3.43 -13.52 9.75
C SER A 105 -3.89 -14.45 8.60
N TYR A 106 -3.22 -14.40 7.44
CA TYR A 106 -3.59 -15.19 6.26
C TYR A 106 -2.58 -16.30 5.92
N ASP A 107 -3.07 -17.53 5.77
CA ASP A 107 -2.26 -18.70 5.39
C ASP A 107 -1.51 -18.50 4.07
N SER A 108 -2.13 -17.79 3.12
CA SER A 108 -1.50 -17.47 1.82
C SER A 108 -0.25 -16.62 1.97
N TYR A 109 -0.23 -15.67 2.91
CA TYR A 109 0.92 -14.81 3.16
C TYR A 109 2.03 -15.52 3.90
N VAL A 110 1.66 -16.24 4.97
CA VAL A 110 2.62 -17.08 5.70
C VAL A 110 3.30 -18.06 4.75
N LYS A 111 2.53 -18.69 3.85
CA LYS A 111 3.07 -19.59 2.83
C LYS A 111 3.97 -18.86 1.82
N GLU A 112 3.53 -17.72 1.27
CA GLU A 112 4.32 -16.96 0.30
C GLU A 112 5.68 -16.52 0.88
N VAL A 113 5.70 -16.07 2.14
CA VAL A 113 6.92 -15.70 2.85
C VAL A 113 7.75 -16.94 3.17
N SER A 114 7.14 -18.03 3.64
CA SER A 114 7.86 -19.28 3.92
C SER A 114 8.54 -19.86 2.67
N ASP A 115 7.81 -19.96 1.55
CA ASP A 115 8.33 -20.47 0.27
C ASP A 115 9.53 -19.64 -0.20
N ARG A 116 9.51 -18.31 0.03
CA ARG A 116 10.61 -17.40 -0.30
C ARG A 116 11.88 -17.65 0.52
N PHE A 117 11.73 -18.03 1.79
CA PHE A 117 12.84 -18.27 2.71
C PHE A 117 13.32 -19.73 2.67
N SER A 118 12.54 -20.65 2.10
CA SER A 118 12.77 -22.10 2.12
C SER A 118 14.13 -22.56 1.56
N ASN A 119 14.74 -21.79 0.65
CA ASN A 119 16.04 -22.13 0.03
C ASN A 119 17.21 -21.31 0.60
N GLU A 120 16.96 -20.50 1.62
CA GLU A 120 17.99 -19.66 2.24
C GLU A 120 18.75 -20.45 3.31
N SER A 121 20.06 -20.23 3.41
CA SER A 121 20.91 -20.92 4.39
C SER A 121 20.57 -20.59 5.85
N PHE A 122 19.68 -19.62 6.07
CA PHE A 122 19.25 -19.15 7.38
C PHE A 122 17.82 -19.55 7.72
N SER A 123 17.14 -20.36 6.89
CA SER A 123 15.74 -20.75 7.10
C SER A 123 15.47 -21.36 8.49
N ASP A 124 16.45 -22.06 9.07
CA ASP A 124 16.32 -22.75 10.35
C ASP A 124 16.18 -21.82 11.56
N TYR A 125 16.49 -20.52 11.40
CA TYR A 125 16.28 -19.50 12.43
C TYR A 125 14.87 -18.91 12.40
N PHE A 126 14.07 -19.27 11.41
CA PHE A 126 12.76 -18.68 11.16
C PHE A 126 11.62 -19.69 11.36
N ILE A 127 10.57 -19.26 12.05
CA ILE A 127 9.29 -19.93 12.16
C ILE A 127 8.26 -19.08 11.42
N PHE A 128 7.52 -19.71 10.52
CA PHE A 128 6.43 -19.09 9.78
C PHE A 128 5.12 -19.63 10.31
N GLU A 129 4.30 -18.75 10.88
CA GLU A 129 3.08 -19.18 11.56
C GLU A 129 1.93 -18.20 11.37
N LYS A 130 0.72 -18.76 11.41
CA LYS A 130 -0.50 -17.96 11.36
C LYS A 130 -0.83 -17.47 12.75
N ILE A 131 -0.77 -16.15 12.95
CA ILE A 131 -1.21 -15.50 14.19
C ILE A 131 -2.17 -14.36 13.81
N ASN A 132 -3.36 -14.38 14.42
CA ASN A 132 -4.26 -13.24 14.33
C ASN A 132 -3.82 -12.16 15.33
N ALA A 133 -3.41 -10.99 14.84
CA ALA A 133 -2.97 -9.90 15.68
C ALA A 133 -4.07 -9.33 16.61
N SER A 134 -5.36 -9.54 16.32
CA SER A 134 -6.44 -9.12 17.23
C SER A 134 -6.63 -10.05 18.44
N ASN A 135 -6.06 -11.25 18.38
CA ASN A 135 -6.01 -12.17 19.50
C ASN A 135 -4.81 -13.12 19.32
N PRO A 136 -3.58 -12.62 19.54
CA PRO A 136 -2.39 -13.39 19.25
C PRO A 136 -2.27 -14.57 20.22
N ILE A 137 -1.99 -15.75 19.67
CA ILE A 137 -1.68 -16.96 20.42
C ILE A 137 -0.24 -17.31 20.08
N TYR A 138 0.65 -17.13 21.06
CA TYR A 138 2.08 -17.38 20.88
C TYR A 138 2.39 -18.83 21.22
N ASN A 139 3.11 -19.52 20.33
CA ASN A 139 3.60 -20.87 20.59
C ASN A 139 4.71 -20.88 21.65
N GLU A 140 5.52 -19.82 21.68
CA GLU A 140 6.62 -19.61 22.61
C GLU A 140 6.50 -18.24 23.26
N HIS A 141 6.98 -18.07 24.49
CA HIS A 141 6.88 -16.79 25.19
C HIS A 141 7.63 -15.68 24.43
N PRO A 142 6.96 -14.56 24.05
CA PRO A 142 7.60 -13.51 23.28
C PRO A 142 8.53 -12.64 24.13
N ASP A 143 9.81 -12.58 23.76
CA ASP A 143 10.77 -11.64 24.36
C ASP A 143 10.69 -10.28 23.66
N ILE A 144 10.55 -10.28 22.34
CA ILE A 144 10.39 -9.08 21.51
C ILE A 144 9.17 -9.26 20.62
N VAL A 145 8.29 -8.26 20.56
CA VAL A 145 7.20 -8.18 19.57
C VAL A 145 7.32 -6.89 18.77
N ILE A 146 7.30 -6.99 17.45
CA ILE A 146 7.39 -5.87 16.52
C ILE A 146 6.09 -5.80 15.72
N MET A 147 5.52 -4.60 15.62
CA MET A 147 4.30 -4.28 14.88
C MET A 147 4.57 -3.03 14.02
N ALA A 148 4.92 -3.22 12.75
CA ALA A 148 5.24 -2.12 11.84
C ALA A 148 4.14 -1.96 10.77
N TYR A 149 3.43 -0.82 10.76
CA TYR A 149 2.26 -0.57 9.92
C TYR A 149 1.22 -1.71 9.98
N LEU A 150 0.99 -2.19 11.20
CA LEU A 150 0.01 -3.23 11.48
C LEU A 150 -1.29 -2.60 11.96
N LEU A 151 -1.21 -1.65 12.90
CA LEU A 151 -2.37 -1.15 13.63
C LEU A 151 -3.24 -0.27 12.73
N ASP A 152 -2.63 0.49 11.82
CA ASP A 152 -3.31 1.27 10.80
C ASP A 152 -4.10 0.45 9.77
N SER A 153 -3.82 -0.84 9.67
CA SER A 153 -4.52 -1.77 8.77
C SER A 153 -5.73 -2.48 9.42
N MET A 154 -5.86 -2.40 10.75
CA MET A 154 -6.89 -3.13 11.51
C MET A 154 -8.27 -2.47 11.42
N ASP A 155 -9.32 -3.22 11.78
CA ASP A 155 -10.68 -2.68 11.81
C ASP A 155 -10.79 -1.49 12.73
N THR A 156 -11.34 -0.39 12.23
CA THR A 156 -11.48 0.84 13.00
C THR A 156 -12.88 1.41 12.95
N ARG A 157 -13.24 2.06 14.05
CA ARG A 157 -14.37 2.97 14.19
C ARG A 157 -13.84 4.37 14.44
N HIS A 158 -14.61 5.36 14.04
CA HIS A 158 -14.25 6.77 14.20
C HIS A 158 -15.09 7.36 15.32
N PHE A 159 -14.45 8.03 16.28
CA PHE A 159 -15.14 8.66 17.40
C PHE A 159 -14.85 10.15 17.46
N GLU A 160 -15.84 10.88 17.97
CA GLU A 160 -15.75 12.30 18.27
C GLU A 160 -16.22 12.53 19.71
N VAL A 161 -15.43 13.28 20.47
CA VAL A 161 -15.80 13.74 21.80
C VAL A 161 -16.10 15.23 21.69
N VAL A 162 -17.27 15.66 22.18
CA VAL A 162 -17.70 17.06 22.21
C VAL A 162 -18.21 17.39 23.60
N ASP A 163 -17.57 18.34 24.27
CA ASP A 163 -17.84 18.71 25.66
C ASP A 163 -17.87 17.47 26.59
N GLY A 164 -16.93 16.55 26.39
CA GLY A 164 -16.80 15.29 27.14
C GLY A 164 -17.82 14.20 26.78
N LYS A 165 -18.72 14.44 25.82
CA LYS A 165 -19.68 13.44 25.35
C LYS A 165 -19.16 12.70 24.13
N LEU A 166 -19.21 11.37 24.17
CA LEU A 166 -18.76 10.48 23.11
C LEU A 166 -19.84 10.28 22.04
N PHE A 167 -19.43 10.39 20.77
CA PHE A 167 -20.22 10.10 19.58
C PHE A 167 -19.44 9.20 18.64
N GLU A 168 -20.14 8.32 17.93
CA GLU A 168 -19.56 7.60 16.79
C GLU A 168 -19.78 8.41 15.52
N LEU A 169 -18.75 8.48 14.68
CA LEU A 169 -18.82 9.05 13.34
C LEU A 169 -19.03 7.93 12.32
N GLN A 170 -20.30 7.66 12.02
CA GLN A 170 -20.69 6.69 11.01
C GLN A 170 -20.61 7.30 9.60
N ILE A 171 -20.57 6.43 8.60
CA ILE A 171 -20.27 6.75 7.20
C ILE A 171 -21.48 6.45 6.33
N GLU A 172 -21.84 7.40 5.48
CA GLU A 172 -22.68 7.16 4.31
C GLU A 172 -21.83 7.25 3.04
N THR A 173 -22.09 6.36 2.08
CA THR A 173 -21.33 6.30 0.83
C THR A 173 -22.19 6.73 -0.35
N TYR A 174 -21.64 7.56 -1.23
CA TYR A 174 -22.32 8.13 -2.39
C TYR A 174 -21.47 8.01 -3.66
N PHE A 175 -22.13 7.93 -4.81
CA PHE A 175 -21.50 8.32 -6.08
C PHE A 175 -21.65 9.82 -6.30
N THR A 176 -20.53 10.51 -6.56
CA THR A 176 -20.48 11.96 -6.82
C THR A 176 -21.10 12.33 -8.17
N ASP A 177 -21.02 11.43 -9.16
CA ASP A 177 -21.65 11.57 -10.46
C ASP A 177 -22.17 10.22 -11.00
N VAL A 178 -23.48 10.05 -10.99
CA VAL A 178 -24.14 8.83 -11.49
C VAL A 178 -24.10 8.66 -13.02
N ASN A 179 -23.75 9.71 -13.77
CA ASN A 179 -23.69 9.65 -15.23
C ASN A 179 -22.35 9.12 -15.73
N GLN A 180 -21.37 8.93 -14.84
CA GLN A 180 -20.11 8.29 -15.17
C GLN A 180 -20.34 6.82 -15.50
N PHE A 181 -19.41 6.30 -16.30
CA PHE A 181 -19.47 4.94 -16.78
C PHE A 181 -18.24 4.14 -16.35
N PHE A 182 -18.43 2.84 -16.15
CA PHE A 182 -17.33 1.89 -15.97
C PHE A 182 -17.47 0.73 -16.93
N ILE A 183 -16.38 0.00 -17.16
CA ILE A 183 -16.37 -1.12 -18.09
C ILE A 183 -16.31 -2.45 -17.33
N HIS A 184 -17.31 -3.27 -17.59
CA HIS A 184 -17.35 -4.65 -17.17
C HIS A 184 -16.73 -5.54 -18.24
N THR A 185 -15.66 -6.21 -17.86
CA THR A 185 -14.80 -7.00 -18.76
C THR A 185 -14.93 -8.51 -18.56
N GLN A 186 -15.87 -8.98 -17.73
CA GLN A 186 -16.08 -10.42 -17.56
C GLN A 186 -16.81 -11.07 -18.76
N GLU A 187 -17.22 -10.27 -19.74
CA GLU A 187 -17.88 -10.73 -20.95
C GLU A 187 -16.92 -10.67 -22.14
N SER A 188 -17.20 -11.44 -23.20
CA SER A 188 -16.36 -11.53 -24.40
C SER A 188 -16.20 -10.18 -25.12
N LEU A 189 -17.15 -9.27 -24.91
CA LEU A 189 -17.10 -7.87 -25.31
C LEU A 189 -17.26 -6.99 -24.05
N PRO A 190 -16.47 -5.92 -23.91
CA PRO A 190 -16.59 -5.03 -22.77
C PRO A 190 -17.97 -4.37 -22.76
N LYS A 191 -18.70 -4.48 -21.64
CA LYS A 191 -19.97 -3.78 -21.43
C LYS A 191 -19.77 -2.51 -20.63
N LEU A 192 -20.45 -1.45 -21.04
CA LEU A 192 -20.47 -0.17 -20.34
C LEU A 192 -21.69 -0.11 -19.42
N TYR A 193 -21.48 0.27 -18.16
CA TYR A 193 -22.55 0.46 -17.18
C TYR A 193 -22.48 1.87 -16.61
N ARG A 194 -23.65 2.47 -16.33
CA ARG A 194 -23.70 3.76 -15.62
C ARG A 194 -23.58 3.53 -14.13
N LEU A 195 -22.83 4.39 -13.42
CA LEU A 195 -22.75 4.32 -11.96
C LEU A 195 -24.13 4.44 -11.29
N GLY A 196 -25.03 5.22 -11.89
CA GLY A 196 -26.42 5.35 -11.43
C GLY A 196 -27.23 4.07 -11.41
N GLU A 197 -26.83 3.05 -12.16
CA GLU A 197 -27.50 1.75 -12.23
C GLU A 197 -27.02 0.79 -11.12
N LEU A 198 -25.89 1.10 -10.48
CA LEU A 198 -25.31 0.26 -9.43
C LEU A 198 -26.06 0.36 -8.11
N SER A 199 -26.21 -0.77 -7.43
CA SER A 199 -26.68 -0.91 -6.05
C SER A 199 -25.56 -1.38 -5.13
N GLU A 200 -25.76 -1.28 -3.82
CA GLU A 200 -24.86 -1.87 -2.82
C GLU A 200 -24.61 -3.36 -3.09
N SER A 201 -25.68 -4.12 -3.37
CA SER A 201 -25.60 -5.55 -3.66
C SER A 201 -24.70 -5.85 -4.86
N PHE A 202 -24.77 -5.03 -5.91
CA PHE A 202 -23.94 -5.18 -7.10
C PHE A 202 -22.45 -5.06 -6.78
N ILE A 203 -22.09 -4.15 -5.88
CA ILE A 203 -20.69 -3.94 -5.48
C ILE A 203 -20.22 -5.08 -4.56
N SER A 204 -21.12 -5.62 -3.73
CA SER A 204 -20.81 -6.77 -2.87
C SER A 204 -20.66 -8.10 -3.63
N GLU A 205 -21.41 -8.28 -4.73
CA GLU A 205 -21.41 -9.51 -5.55
C GLU A 205 -20.33 -9.49 -6.64
N ASN A 206 -20.00 -8.32 -7.21
CA ASN A 206 -19.02 -8.18 -8.28
C ASN A 206 -17.78 -7.37 -7.85
N LYS A 207 -16.74 -8.15 -7.50
CA LYS A 207 -15.29 -7.92 -7.47
C LYS A 207 -14.77 -6.46 -7.41
N LEU A 208 -13.83 -6.27 -6.47
CA LEU A 208 -12.69 -5.35 -6.45
C LEU A 208 -12.41 -4.51 -7.70
N ALA A 209 -12.31 -5.12 -8.88
CA ALA A 209 -12.03 -4.43 -10.14
C ALA A 209 -13.03 -3.33 -10.47
N ILE A 210 -14.33 -3.54 -10.18
CA ILE A 210 -15.36 -2.52 -10.41
C ILE A 210 -15.17 -1.36 -9.44
N PHE A 211 -14.95 -1.67 -8.16
CA PHE A 211 -14.75 -0.63 -7.15
C PHE A 211 -13.47 0.17 -7.41
N SER A 212 -12.38 -0.49 -7.80
CA SER A 212 -11.16 0.20 -8.22
C SER A 212 -11.43 1.21 -9.35
N GLN A 213 -12.17 0.80 -10.39
CA GLN A 213 -12.55 1.69 -11.50
C GLN A 213 -13.46 2.85 -11.09
N CYS A 214 -14.31 2.69 -10.07
CA CYS A 214 -15.26 3.74 -9.66
C CYS A 214 -14.86 4.49 -8.38
N SER A 215 -13.75 4.13 -7.76
CA SER A 215 -13.30 4.67 -6.47
C SER A 215 -13.14 6.19 -6.46
N GLU A 216 -12.71 6.78 -7.58
CA GLU A 216 -12.59 8.23 -7.74
C GLU A 216 -13.94 8.97 -7.70
N PHE A 217 -15.04 8.25 -7.98
CA PHE A 217 -16.40 8.79 -7.95
C PHE A 217 -17.10 8.50 -6.62
N ILE A 218 -16.42 7.90 -5.65
CA ILE A 218 -16.98 7.56 -4.35
C ILE A 218 -16.68 8.66 -3.33
N GLU A 219 -17.72 9.16 -2.70
CA GLU A 219 -17.64 10.11 -1.59
C GLU A 219 -18.20 9.47 -0.32
N GLU A 220 -17.44 9.58 0.77
CA GLU A 220 -17.86 9.14 2.10
C GLU A 220 -18.15 10.35 2.99
N LYS A 221 -19.37 10.44 3.50
CA LYS A 221 -19.80 11.53 4.39
C LYS A 221 -19.90 11.02 5.82
N TYR A 222 -19.39 11.83 6.75
CA TYR A 222 -19.40 11.54 8.17
C TYR A 222 -20.67 12.08 8.82
N VAL A 223 -21.42 11.21 9.50
CA VAL A 223 -22.60 11.58 10.28
C VAL A 223 -22.34 11.24 11.75
N ARG A 224 -22.59 12.21 12.62
CA ARG A 224 -22.46 12.04 14.08
C ARG A 224 -23.66 11.27 14.61
N VAL A 225 -23.41 10.18 15.32
CA VAL A 225 -24.41 9.31 15.94
C VAL A 225 -24.15 9.28 17.45
N SER A 226 -25.22 9.46 18.25
CA SER A 226 -25.13 9.30 19.71
C SER A 226 -24.69 7.88 20.04
N ILE A 227 -23.76 7.71 20.98
CA ILE A 227 -23.19 6.40 21.31
C ILE A 227 -24.26 5.36 21.70
N GLU A 228 -25.34 5.81 22.34
CA GLU A 228 -26.51 5.00 22.72
C GLU A 228 -27.27 4.39 21.54
N ASN A 229 -27.11 4.96 20.33
CA ASN A 229 -27.76 4.53 19.10
C ASN A 229 -26.81 3.72 18.19
N THR A 230 -25.66 3.30 18.70
CA THR A 230 -24.67 2.50 17.96
C THR A 230 -24.82 1.02 18.26
N ASP A 231 -24.14 0.18 17.48
CA ASP A 231 -24.02 -1.26 17.70
C ASP A 231 -22.83 -1.64 18.60
N LEU A 232 -22.19 -0.65 19.25
CA LEU A 232 -21.04 -0.88 20.13
C LEU A 232 -21.49 -1.56 21.45
N PRO A 233 -20.82 -2.63 21.91
CA PRO A 233 -21.12 -3.26 23.19
C PRO A 233 -21.00 -2.27 24.37
N VAL A 234 -21.87 -2.43 25.38
CA VAL A 234 -21.89 -1.56 26.58
C VAL A 234 -20.53 -1.53 27.30
N GLU A 235 -19.88 -2.69 27.42
CA GLU A 235 -18.55 -2.81 28.03
C GLU A 235 -17.49 -1.99 27.27
N GLU A 236 -17.63 -1.87 25.95
CA GLU A 236 -16.76 -1.03 25.12
C GLU A 236 -17.01 0.46 25.34
N ILE A 237 -18.28 0.85 25.44
CA ILE A 237 -18.68 2.22 25.72
C ILE A 237 -18.14 2.65 27.09
N ASP A 238 -18.29 1.80 28.11
CA ASP A 238 -17.76 2.04 29.45
C ASP A 238 -16.24 2.18 29.44
N HIS A 239 -15.54 1.31 28.71
CA HIS A 239 -14.08 1.38 28.56
C HIS A 239 -13.60 2.68 27.89
N LEU A 240 -14.27 3.11 26.81
CA LEU A 240 -13.98 4.37 26.14
C LEU A 240 -14.28 5.58 27.05
N ASN A 241 -15.36 5.55 27.83
CA ASN A 241 -15.67 6.61 28.79
C ASN A 241 -14.62 6.68 29.91
N LEU A 242 -14.12 5.54 30.39
CA LEU A 242 -13.00 5.51 31.35
C LEU A 242 -11.75 6.19 30.77
N PHE A 243 -11.39 5.86 29.53
CA PHE A 243 -10.28 6.50 28.82
C PHE A 243 -10.48 8.02 28.70
N ILE A 244 -11.64 8.47 28.25
CA ILE A 244 -11.98 9.89 28.07
C ILE A 244 -11.86 10.65 29.39
N ASN A 245 -12.37 10.07 30.49
CA ASN A 245 -12.33 10.68 31.81
C ASN A 245 -10.91 10.72 32.38
N GLU A 246 -10.13 9.64 32.28
CA GLU A 246 -8.75 9.58 32.79
C GLU A 246 -7.86 10.65 32.14
N PHE A 247 -8.05 10.89 30.85
CA PHE A 247 -7.28 11.87 30.09
C PHE A 247 -7.95 13.24 29.97
N ASN A 248 -9.09 13.45 30.64
CA ASN A 248 -9.88 14.70 30.58
C ASN A 248 -10.16 15.20 29.15
N ILE A 249 -10.50 14.28 28.24
CA ILE A 249 -10.73 14.59 26.83
C ILE A 249 -12.06 15.33 26.71
N SER A 250 -12.01 16.63 26.40
CA SER A 250 -13.21 17.44 26.21
C SER A 250 -13.64 17.52 24.75
N ASN A 251 -12.69 17.72 23.84
CA ASN A 251 -12.95 17.90 22.41
C ASN A 251 -11.85 17.21 21.59
N SER A 252 -12.19 16.10 20.93
CA SER A 252 -11.23 15.36 20.10
C SER A 252 -11.94 14.49 19.08
N ILE A 253 -11.20 14.04 18.08
CA ILE A 253 -11.64 13.04 17.12
C ILE A 253 -10.51 12.03 16.94
N PHE A 254 -10.83 10.75 16.97
CA PHE A 254 -9.82 9.70 16.92
C PHE A 254 -10.36 8.40 16.32
N ASN A 255 -9.43 7.57 15.88
CA ASN A 255 -9.70 6.19 15.49
C ASN A 255 -9.60 5.29 16.71
N TYR A 256 -10.50 4.32 16.78
CA TYR A 256 -10.49 3.28 17.80
C TYR A 256 -10.71 1.93 17.12
N SER A 257 -9.90 0.96 17.52
CA SER A 257 -9.97 -0.41 17.01
C SER A 257 -10.12 -1.38 18.17
N SER A 258 -11.24 -2.11 18.19
CA SER A 258 -11.45 -3.23 19.10
C SER A 258 -10.38 -4.30 18.91
N ASP A 259 -10.00 -4.56 17.65
CA ASP A 259 -8.97 -5.51 17.30
C ASP A 259 -7.60 -5.12 17.90
N VAL A 260 -7.20 -3.85 17.79
CA VAL A 260 -5.96 -3.35 18.41
C VAL A 260 -6.02 -3.48 19.92
N ARG A 261 -7.15 -3.11 20.54
CA ARG A 261 -7.34 -3.23 21.98
C ARG A 261 -7.18 -4.67 22.43
N ASP A 262 -7.92 -5.59 21.83
CA ASP A 262 -7.98 -7.00 22.22
C ASP A 262 -6.63 -7.68 21.96
N GLY A 263 -5.99 -7.35 20.84
CA GLY A 263 -4.65 -7.80 20.49
C GLY A 263 -3.61 -7.38 21.53
N LEU A 264 -3.60 -6.10 21.91
CA LEU A 264 -2.69 -5.59 22.93
C LEU A 264 -3.01 -6.11 24.32
N ILE A 265 -4.27 -6.25 24.71
CA ILE A 265 -4.66 -6.86 25.99
C ILE A 265 -4.16 -8.30 26.06
N SER A 266 -4.38 -9.09 25.00
CA SER A 266 -3.88 -10.45 24.91
C SER A 266 -2.36 -10.48 25.00
N TYR A 267 -1.66 -9.62 24.25
CA TYR A 267 -0.20 -9.51 24.35
C TYR A 267 0.28 -9.10 25.76
N PHE A 268 -0.35 -8.10 26.39
CA PHE A 268 0.02 -7.61 27.73
C PHE A 268 -0.16 -8.67 28.82
N SER A 269 -1.10 -9.60 28.64
CA SER A 269 -1.28 -10.74 29.54
C SER A 269 -0.11 -11.74 29.48
N HIS A 270 0.62 -11.79 28.37
CA HIS A 270 1.82 -12.60 28.14
C HIS A 270 3.14 -11.80 28.30
N PHE A 271 3.07 -10.54 28.74
CA PHE A 271 4.22 -9.64 28.76
C PHE A 271 5.18 -9.97 29.92
N GLY A 272 6.33 -10.55 29.59
CA GLY A 272 7.37 -10.90 30.57
C GLY A 272 8.00 -9.70 31.26
N GLU A 273 8.82 -9.96 32.29
CA GLU A 273 9.49 -8.91 33.06
C GLU A 273 10.52 -8.12 32.23
N TYR A 274 11.09 -8.73 31.19
CA TYR A 274 12.09 -8.15 30.29
C TYR A 274 11.63 -8.10 28.83
N SER A 275 10.34 -8.37 28.58
CA SER A 275 9.78 -8.29 27.24
C SER A 275 9.71 -6.83 26.75
N ILE A 276 9.80 -6.65 25.44
CA ILE A 276 9.61 -5.37 24.77
C ILE A 276 8.60 -5.50 23.64
N GLY A 277 7.72 -4.52 23.50
CA GLY A 277 6.84 -4.36 22.35
C GLY A 277 7.20 -3.10 21.59
N CYS A 278 7.43 -3.19 20.28
CA CYS A 278 7.75 -2.06 19.42
C CYS A 278 6.63 -1.87 18.39
N ILE A 279 6.06 -0.66 18.32
CA ILE A 279 5.11 -0.25 17.29
C ILE A 279 5.77 0.83 16.43
N TYR A 280 5.69 0.68 15.11
CA TYR A 280 6.00 1.75 14.18
C TYR A 280 4.81 2.01 13.25
N ASP A 281 4.11 3.12 13.44
CA ASP A 281 2.87 3.39 12.72
C ASP A 281 2.58 4.89 12.62
N PHE A 282 1.79 5.34 11.65
CA PHE A 282 1.43 6.75 11.53
C PHE A 282 0.27 7.11 12.45
N GLY A 283 0.36 8.27 13.10
CA GLY A 283 -0.64 8.58 14.11
C GLY A 283 -0.49 9.91 14.80
N TYR A 284 -1.31 10.07 15.83
CA TYR A 284 -1.44 11.29 16.61
C TYR A 284 -1.12 11.05 18.09
N LEU A 285 -0.39 11.99 18.68
CA LEU A 285 0.01 11.99 20.08
C LEU A 285 -0.81 12.95 20.95
N ASN A 286 -1.42 13.97 20.32
CA ASN A 286 -1.97 15.11 21.04
C ASN A 286 -3.46 14.93 21.32
N LEU A 287 -3.85 15.18 22.57
CA LEU A 287 -5.24 15.26 23.00
C LEU A 287 -5.81 16.68 22.81
N ASP A 288 -4.95 17.69 22.87
CA ASP A 288 -5.36 19.11 22.96
C ASP A 288 -5.38 19.85 21.61
N LYS A 289 -4.93 19.19 20.53
CA LYS A 289 -4.93 19.79 19.18
C LYS A 289 -6.09 19.21 18.38
N PRO A 290 -6.88 20.04 17.67
CA PRO A 290 -7.97 19.53 16.84
C PRO A 290 -7.40 18.70 15.69
N ILE A 291 -7.67 17.39 15.72
CA ILE A 291 -7.43 16.49 14.61
C ILE A 291 -8.54 16.73 13.58
N LYS A 292 -8.20 16.78 12.28
CA LYS A 292 -9.20 16.97 11.21
C LYS A 292 -9.84 15.62 10.85
N LYS A 293 -11.10 15.59 10.40
CA LYS A 293 -11.72 14.35 9.90
C LYS A 293 -10.92 13.68 8.78
N ALA A 294 -10.36 14.50 7.87
CA ALA A 294 -9.51 14.03 6.78
C ALA A 294 -8.18 13.40 7.25
N SER A 295 -7.80 13.64 8.50
CA SER A 295 -6.57 13.11 9.09
C SER A 295 -6.73 11.71 9.68
N LEU A 296 -7.97 11.20 9.81
CA LEU A 296 -8.25 9.86 10.34
C LEU A 296 -7.93 8.75 9.35
N VAL A 297 -7.97 9.04 8.05
CA VAL A 297 -7.85 8.05 6.98
C VAL A 297 -6.86 8.55 5.94
N SER A 298 -5.87 7.71 5.64
CA SER A 298 -4.99 7.85 4.47
C SER A 298 -5.41 6.84 3.41
N ASN A 299 -5.33 7.20 2.13
CA ASN A 299 -5.64 6.27 1.04
C ASN A 299 -4.44 6.14 0.10
N TYR A 300 -4.16 4.91 -0.35
CA TYR A 300 -3.27 4.58 -1.46
C TYR A 300 -4.08 3.73 -2.44
N GLY A 301 -4.38 4.29 -3.61
CA GLY A 301 -5.41 3.74 -4.49
C GLY A 301 -6.73 3.54 -3.73
N VAL A 302 -7.26 2.32 -3.71
CA VAL A 302 -8.46 1.98 -2.92
C VAL A 302 -8.18 1.45 -1.51
N CYS A 303 -6.90 1.26 -1.15
CA CYS A 303 -6.52 0.84 0.19
C CYS A 303 -6.67 2.01 1.17
N LYS A 304 -7.30 1.74 2.30
CA LYS A 304 -7.51 2.66 3.42
C LYS A 304 -6.64 2.24 4.59
N PHE A 305 -5.98 3.22 5.19
CA PHE A 305 -5.16 3.10 6.39
C PHE A 305 -5.64 4.11 7.42
N TYR A 306 -5.59 3.73 8.69
CA TYR A 306 -6.19 4.48 9.79
C TYR A 306 -5.13 4.99 10.74
N SER A 307 -5.08 6.30 10.96
CA SER A 307 -4.12 6.87 11.88
C SER A 307 -4.25 6.28 13.29
N VAL A 308 -3.15 5.82 13.87
CA VAL A 308 -3.10 5.29 15.23
C VAL A 308 -3.24 6.41 16.25
N PHE A 309 -4.07 6.19 17.27
CA PHE A 309 -4.24 7.11 18.38
C PHE A 309 -3.42 6.67 19.59
N TYR A 310 -2.17 7.11 19.66
CA TYR A 310 -1.21 6.70 20.68
C TYR A 310 -1.60 7.00 22.14
N PRO A 311 -2.35 8.08 22.47
CA PRO A 311 -2.86 8.27 23.83
C PRO A 311 -3.69 7.08 24.34
N TYR A 312 -4.44 6.44 23.45
CA TYR A 312 -5.21 5.24 23.81
C TYR A 312 -4.30 4.02 24.06
N LEU A 313 -3.22 3.86 23.29
CA LEU A 313 -2.24 2.80 23.56
C LEU A 313 -1.54 2.99 24.91
N LYS A 314 -1.24 4.25 25.27
CA LYS A 314 -0.70 4.61 26.59
C LYS A 314 -1.68 4.26 27.72
N PHE A 315 -2.96 4.56 27.53
CA PHE A 315 -4.03 4.19 28.47
C PHE A 315 -4.05 2.68 28.71
N LEU A 316 -4.08 1.87 27.64
CA LEU A 316 -4.06 0.41 27.75
C LEU A 316 -2.83 -0.12 28.50
N ALA A 317 -1.64 0.38 28.17
CA ALA A 317 -0.41 -0.01 28.86
C ALA A 317 -0.47 0.30 30.38
N GLY A 318 -1.04 1.45 30.75
CA GLY A 318 -1.25 1.86 32.13
C GLY A 318 -2.10 0.87 32.94
N GLN A 319 -3.18 0.35 32.35
CA GLN A 319 -4.04 -0.64 33.00
C GLN A 319 -3.29 -1.94 33.36
N PHE A 320 -2.24 -2.28 32.62
CA PHE A 320 -1.40 -3.47 32.84
C PHE A 320 -0.08 -3.17 33.57
N LYS A 321 0.10 -1.95 34.08
CA LYS A 321 1.36 -1.49 34.70
C LYS A 321 2.57 -1.70 33.79
N ILE A 322 2.38 -1.49 32.49
CA ILE A 322 3.43 -1.54 31.47
C ILE A 322 3.84 -0.10 31.17
N ASN A 323 5.15 0.16 31.10
CA ASN A 323 5.64 1.47 30.72
C ASN A 323 5.46 1.68 29.23
N PHE A 324 5.18 2.92 28.83
CA PHE A 324 4.98 3.31 27.45
C PHE A 324 5.74 4.60 27.15
N GLN A 325 6.56 4.56 26.10
CA GLN A 325 7.19 5.75 25.52
C GLN A 325 7.00 5.76 24.01
N VAL A 326 6.97 6.95 23.41
CA VAL A 326 6.78 7.13 21.98
C VAL A 326 7.60 8.30 21.48
N SER A 327 8.10 8.23 20.26
CA SER A 327 8.72 9.36 19.57
C SER A 327 7.76 10.55 19.49
N ASN A 328 8.29 11.74 19.23
CA ASN A 328 7.49 12.97 19.14
C ASN A 328 7.71 13.67 17.79
N PHE A 329 7.50 12.94 16.70
CA PHE A 329 7.50 13.52 15.36
C PHE A 329 6.20 14.28 15.11
N ASP A 330 6.15 15.00 13.99
CA ASP A 330 5.00 15.83 13.64
C ASP A 330 3.70 15.01 13.57
N PRO A 331 2.54 15.61 13.95
CA PRO A 331 1.27 14.90 13.96
C PRO A 331 0.91 14.32 12.59
N GLY A 332 0.52 13.03 12.56
CA GLY A 332 0.20 12.31 11.32
C GLY A 332 1.40 11.62 10.67
N HIS A 333 2.62 11.86 11.16
CA HIS A 333 3.82 11.12 10.75
C HIS A 333 3.96 9.81 11.53
N SER A 334 4.78 8.90 11.02
CA SER A 334 5.07 7.60 11.63
C SER A 334 5.84 7.74 12.93
N GLN A 335 5.26 7.26 14.03
CA GLN A 335 5.85 7.27 15.37
C GLN A 335 6.40 5.90 15.73
N PHE A 336 7.48 5.88 16.52
CA PHE A 336 8.01 4.67 17.12
C PHE A 336 7.63 4.63 18.60
N ALA A 337 6.78 3.69 18.97
CA ALA A 337 6.32 3.47 20.34
C ALA A 337 6.88 2.17 20.93
N ILE A 338 7.18 2.21 22.22
CA ILE A 338 7.83 1.13 22.96
C ILE A 338 7.04 0.84 24.24
N PHE A 339 6.61 -0.41 24.38
CA PHE A 339 6.10 -0.98 25.62
C PHE A 339 7.21 -1.76 26.32
N TYR A 340 7.34 -1.63 27.64
CA TYR A 340 8.37 -2.35 28.39
C TYR A 340 8.06 -2.49 29.89
N ARG A 341 8.71 -3.46 30.54
CA ARG A 341 8.78 -3.61 32.00
C ARG A 341 10.23 -3.70 32.43
N LYS A 342 10.57 -3.14 33.59
CA LYS A 342 11.91 -3.20 34.25
C LYS A 342 13.15 -2.84 33.39
N LEU A 343 12.99 -2.40 32.14
CA LEU A 343 14.09 -1.91 31.29
C LEU A 343 14.47 -0.46 31.62
N ASP A 344 15.69 -0.07 31.23
CA ASP A 344 16.26 1.26 31.48
C ASP A 344 15.50 2.34 30.69
N THR A 345 14.70 3.12 31.40
CA THR A 345 13.88 4.19 30.84
C THR A 345 14.72 5.32 30.21
N ASN A 346 15.93 5.58 30.71
CA ASN A 346 16.78 6.63 30.15
C ASN A 346 17.34 6.22 28.80
N LYS A 347 17.74 4.95 28.63
CA LYS A 347 18.21 4.42 27.34
C LYS A 347 17.11 4.45 26.28
N ILE A 348 15.88 4.10 26.65
CA ILE A 348 14.72 4.17 25.74
C ILE A 348 14.47 5.63 25.33
N SER A 349 14.48 6.55 26.30
CA SER A 349 14.29 7.98 26.02
C SER A 349 15.38 8.53 25.09
N GLN A 350 16.64 8.13 25.33
CA GLN A 350 17.77 8.49 24.48
C GLN A 350 17.63 7.93 23.07
N PHE A 351 17.26 6.66 22.94
CA PHE A 351 17.00 6.02 21.65
C PHE A 351 15.92 6.78 20.88
N LEU A 352 14.75 7.01 21.48
CA LEU A 352 13.64 7.72 20.84
C LEU A 352 14.00 9.15 20.43
N SER A 353 14.82 9.84 21.23
CA SER A 353 15.29 11.19 20.89
C SER A 353 16.27 11.24 19.72
N GLY A 354 17.01 10.15 19.49
CA GLY A 354 17.95 9.99 18.39
C GLY A 354 17.42 9.16 17.22
N PHE A 355 16.16 8.71 17.30
CA PHE A 355 15.50 7.97 16.23
C PHE A 355 15.08 8.98 15.14
N GLU A 356 15.45 8.71 13.90
CA GLU A 356 15.14 9.58 12.77
C GLU A 356 13.88 9.11 12.05
N GLU A 357 13.07 10.07 11.59
CA GLU A 357 11.91 9.80 10.76
C GLU A 357 12.30 9.29 9.36
N SER A 358 11.37 8.64 8.65
CA SER A 358 11.53 8.26 7.24
C SER A 358 12.10 9.44 6.42
N LEU A 359 13.12 9.14 5.61
CA LEU A 359 13.80 10.12 4.77
C LEU A 359 13.16 10.30 3.39
N ASP A 360 12.08 9.59 3.09
CA ASP A 360 11.45 9.59 1.75
C ASP A 360 11.05 11.01 1.32
N TYR A 361 10.46 11.77 2.25
CA TYR A 361 10.12 13.18 2.03
C TYR A 361 11.35 14.06 1.77
N ARG A 362 12.43 13.89 2.55
CA ARG A 362 13.67 14.67 2.37
C ARG A 362 14.34 14.38 1.03
N LEU A 363 14.20 13.16 0.52
CA LEU A 363 14.81 12.74 -0.73
C LEU A 363 14.09 13.28 -1.95
N SER A 364 12.75 13.31 -1.94
CA SER A 364 11.99 13.97 -3.01
C SER A 364 12.33 15.46 -3.07
N GLN A 365 12.38 16.15 -1.94
CA GLN A 365 12.82 17.54 -1.87
C GLN A 365 14.26 17.75 -2.36
N LEU A 366 15.17 16.85 -1.97
CA LEU A 366 16.55 16.89 -2.45
C LEU A 366 16.61 16.71 -3.98
N ALA A 367 15.88 15.74 -4.52
CA ALA A 367 15.85 15.48 -5.95
C ALA A 367 15.34 16.69 -6.72
N ASP A 368 14.25 17.29 -6.26
CA ASP A 368 13.71 18.53 -6.85
C ASP A 368 14.71 19.69 -6.76
N HIS A 369 15.40 19.81 -5.63
CA HIS A 369 16.45 20.82 -5.47
C HIS A 369 17.62 20.62 -6.46
N VAL A 370 18.11 19.38 -6.61
CA VAL A 370 19.19 19.09 -7.56
C VAL A 370 18.72 19.27 -9.01
N LYS A 371 17.49 18.84 -9.35
CA LYS A 371 16.88 19.00 -10.69
C LYS A 371 16.76 20.47 -11.12
N ARG A 372 16.63 21.41 -10.18
CA ARG A 372 16.60 22.86 -10.52
C ARG A 372 17.91 23.38 -11.10
N THR A 373 19.02 22.72 -10.81
CA THR A 373 20.38 23.24 -11.15
C THR A 373 21.12 22.33 -12.13
N TYR A 374 20.86 21.03 -12.09
CA TYR A 374 21.60 20.03 -12.86
C TYR A 374 20.66 19.17 -13.70
N SER A 375 21.15 18.71 -14.86
CA SER A 375 20.46 17.81 -15.78
C SER A 375 21.40 16.74 -16.33
N GLY A 376 20.85 15.61 -16.82
CA GLY A 376 21.64 14.52 -17.41
C GLY A 376 22.65 13.92 -16.43
N ASP A 377 23.84 13.57 -16.90
CA ASP A 377 24.88 12.96 -16.05
C ASP A 377 25.30 13.85 -14.86
N ALA A 378 25.27 15.18 -15.04
CA ALA A 378 25.60 16.12 -13.97
C ALA A 378 24.57 16.07 -12.82
N PHE A 379 23.29 15.84 -13.14
CA PHE A 379 22.26 15.60 -12.14
C PHE A 379 22.60 14.37 -11.32
N PHE A 380 22.85 13.23 -11.95
CA PHE A 380 23.15 11.99 -11.22
C PHE A 380 24.38 12.10 -10.36
N LYS A 381 25.46 12.69 -10.88
CA LYS A 381 26.69 12.88 -10.12
C LYS A 381 26.44 13.75 -8.88
N LYS A 382 25.67 14.83 -9.02
CA LYS A 382 25.35 15.70 -7.88
C LYS A 382 24.39 15.03 -6.91
N PHE A 383 23.33 14.40 -7.40
CA PHE A 383 22.35 13.69 -6.58
C PHE A 383 23.02 12.55 -5.79
N GLU A 384 23.93 11.81 -6.41
CA GLU A 384 24.74 10.78 -5.76
C GLU A 384 25.74 11.33 -4.73
N ILE A 385 26.14 12.59 -4.82
CA ILE A 385 26.95 13.21 -3.78
C ILE A 385 26.07 13.64 -2.62
N GLU A 386 24.92 14.25 -2.89
CA GLU A 386 24.02 14.76 -1.85
C GLU A 386 23.35 13.64 -1.07
N VAL A 387 22.87 12.58 -1.72
CA VAL A 387 22.29 11.43 -1.01
C VAL A 387 23.37 10.70 -0.19
N LYS A 388 24.67 10.69 -0.59
CA LYS A 388 25.76 10.11 0.22
C LYS A 388 26.00 10.84 1.53
N LYS A 389 25.63 12.12 1.59
CA LYS A 389 25.68 12.89 2.83
C LYS A 389 24.55 12.54 3.79
N LEU A 390 23.44 11.97 3.29
CA LEU A 390 22.25 11.65 4.09
C LEU A 390 22.38 10.35 4.91
N ASN A 391 23.53 9.66 4.85
CA ASN A 391 23.87 8.30 5.35
C ASN A 391 23.99 7.28 4.21
N THR A 392 25.06 6.48 4.22
CA THR A 392 25.42 5.54 3.14
C THR A 392 24.48 4.34 3.04
N SER A 393 23.88 3.89 4.14
CA SER A 393 22.97 2.73 4.15
C SER A 393 21.67 2.97 3.38
N ILE A 394 21.26 4.22 3.24
CA ILE A 394 20.06 4.69 2.54
C ILE A 394 20.13 4.41 1.03
N TYR A 395 21.33 4.36 0.43
CA TYR A 395 21.49 3.98 -0.99
C TYR A 395 20.99 2.59 -1.33
N HIS A 396 20.83 1.75 -0.31
CA HIS A 396 20.38 0.38 -0.48
C HIS A 396 18.87 0.24 -0.20
N SER A 397 18.17 1.32 0.14
CA SER A 397 16.70 1.30 0.27
C SER A 397 16.03 1.11 -1.08
N TYR A 398 15.07 0.18 -1.14
CA TYR A 398 14.23 -0.09 -2.30
C TYR A 398 13.68 1.20 -2.92
N TYR A 399 13.02 2.02 -2.09
CA TYR A 399 12.35 3.24 -2.52
C TYR A 399 13.30 4.17 -3.27
N ILE A 400 14.52 4.31 -2.75
CA ILE A 400 15.50 5.30 -3.20
C ILE A 400 16.13 4.85 -4.50
N VAL A 401 16.53 3.58 -4.57
CA VAL A 401 17.07 3.00 -5.79
C VAL A 401 16.02 3.03 -6.91
N MET A 402 14.76 2.69 -6.59
CA MET A 402 13.65 2.78 -7.54
C MET A 402 13.42 4.21 -8.01
N TYR A 403 13.43 5.17 -7.10
CA TYR A 403 13.26 6.58 -7.42
C TYR A 403 14.39 7.11 -8.33
N ILE A 404 15.64 6.71 -8.08
CA ILE A 404 16.78 7.02 -8.96
C ILE A 404 16.58 6.37 -10.34
N ALA A 405 16.12 5.12 -10.38
CA ALA A 405 15.87 4.41 -11.63
C ALA A 405 14.79 5.10 -12.47
N LEU A 406 13.71 5.58 -11.86
CA LEU A 406 12.66 6.36 -12.54
C LEU A 406 13.22 7.67 -13.12
N ILE A 407 14.04 8.40 -12.37
CA ILE A 407 14.69 9.62 -12.89
C ILE A 407 15.64 9.30 -14.05
N ALA A 408 16.41 8.21 -13.96
CA ALA A 408 17.28 7.73 -15.03
C ALA A 408 16.47 7.35 -16.28
N PHE A 409 15.30 6.75 -16.10
CA PHE A 409 14.39 6.42 -17.18
C PHE A 409 13.85 7.68 -17.88
N ASP A 410 13.37 8.66 -17.11
CA ASP A 410 12.89 9.94 -17.65
C ASP A 410 13.95 10.69 -18.46
N GLN A 411 15.21 10.58 -18.02
CA GLN A 411 16.38 11.17 -18.70
C GLN A 411 16.98 10.26 -19.79
N LYS A 412 16.33 9.11 -20.10
CA LYS A 412 16.74 8.14 -21.12
C LYS A 412 18.11 7.49 -20.89
N HIS A 413 18.60 7.45 -19.65
CA HIS A 413 19.81 6.71 -19.27
C HIS A 413 19.51 5.22 -19.06
N TYR A 414 19.08 4.53 -20.11
CA TYR A 414 18.52 3.18 -20.02
C TYR A 414 19.49 2.13 -19.44
N GLN A 415 20.80 2.24 -19.70
CA GLN A 415 21.77 1.31 -19.08
C GLN A 415 21.79 1.43 -17.56
N LYS A 416 21.73 2.67 -17.04
CA LYS A 416 21.67 2.92 -15.59
C LYS A 416 20.38 2.36 -14.99
N VAL A 417 19.25 2.48 -15.71
CA VAL A 417 17.98 1.87 -15.29
C VAL A 417 18.13 0.35 -15.18
N ILE A 418 18.76 -0.28 -16.17
CA ILE A 418 18.99 -1.73 -16.17
C ILE A 418 19.82 -2.14 -14.95
N ASP A 419 20.94 -1.48 -14.70
CA ASP A 419 21.85 -1.81 -13.59
C ASP A 419 21.14 -1.68 -12.22
N LEU A 420 20.38 -0.59 -12.02
CA LEU A 420 19.65 -0.34 -10.78
C LEU A 420 18.50 -1.34 -10.57
N CYS A 421 17.72 -1.65 -11.61
CA CYS A 421 16.65 -2.62 -11.51
C CYS A 421 17.16 -4.05 -11.29
N GLN A 422 18.27 -4.44 -11.93
CA GLN A 422 18.91 -5.73 -11.67
C GLN A 422 19.42 -5.84 -10.23
N TYR A 423 19.97 -4.74 -9.68
CA TYR A 423 20.31 -4.68 -8.27
C TYR A 423 19.06 -4.90 -7.40
N LEU A 424 17.95 -4.20 -7.67
CA LEU A 424 16.71 -4.36 -6.90
C LEU A 424 16.16 -5.79 -6.96
N ILE A 425 16.14 -6.40 -8.14
CA ILE A 425 15.70 -7.80 -8.31
C ILE A 425 16.60 -8.74 -7.51
N LYS A 426 17.90 -8.51 -7.50
CA LYS A 426 18.83 -9.34 -6.71
C LYS A 426 18.58 -9.22 -5.21
N GLN A 427 18.37 -8.01 -4.70
CA GLN A 427 18.21 -7.77 -3.26
C GLN A 427 16.82 -8.14 -2.75
N TYR A 428 15.78 -7.76 -3.51
CA TYR A 428 14.40 -7.85 -3.09
C TYR A 428 13.64 -8.98 -3.78
N LYS A 429 14.15 -9.63 -4.82
CA LYS A 429 13.51 -10.79 -5.46
C LYS A 429 12.04 -10.51 -5.83
N CYS A 430 11.09 -11.23 -5.23
CA CYS A 430 9.66 -11.05 -5.46
C CYS A 430 9.10 -9.69 -4.99
N GLY A 431 9.77 -8.99 -4.09
CA GLY A 431 9.47 -7.60 -3.73
C GLY A 431 9.94 -6.58 -4.77
N ALA A 432 10.57 -7.00 -5.87
CA ALA A 432 11.07 -6.12 -6.92
C ALA A 432 10.11 -5.94 -8.11
N ILE A 433 8.79 -6.07 -7.92
CA ILE A 433 7.80 -6.06 -9.01
C ILE A 433 7.90 -4.79 -9.87
N SER A 434 8.02 -3.61 -9.26
CA SER A 434 8.22 -2.36 -10.03
C SER A 434 9.52 -2.36 -10.84
N ALA A 435 10.57 -3.08 -10.40
CA ALA A 435 11.82 -3.19 -11.14
C ALA A 435 11.66 -4.08 -12.38
N TYR A 436 10.92 -5.19 -12.27
CA TYR A 436 10.54 -6.02 -13.42
C TYR A 436 9.75 -5.22 -14.45
N HIS A 437 8.74 -4.45 -14.00
CA HIS A 437 7.96 -3.60 -14.88
C HIS A 437 8.83 -2.56 -15.59
N LEU A 438 9.67 -1.83 -14.83
CA LEU A 438 10.54 -0.80 -15.39
C LEU A 438 11.59 -1.37 -16.35
N LEU A 439 12.13 -2.57 -16.10
CA LEU A 439 12.99 -3.27 -17.06
C LEU A 439 12.23 -3.62 -18.35
N GLY A 440 11.03 -4.17 -18.23
CA GLY A 440 10.17 -4.47 -19.38
C GLY A 440 9.94 -3.24 -20.26
N VAL A 441 9.53 -2.13 -19.65
CA VAL A 441 9.36 -0.83 -20.33
C VAL A 441 10.69 -0.35 -20.94
N THR A 442 11.79 -0.47 -20.22
CA THR A 442 13.12 -0.01 -20.68
C THR A 442 13.58 -0.77 -21.92
N TYR A 443 13.49 -2.11 -21.91
CA TYR A 443 13.82 -2.92 -23.08
C TYR A 443 12.86 -2.69 -24.24
N HIS A 444 11.58 -2.43 -23.97
CA HIS A 444 10.62 -2.01 -24.99
C HIS A 444 11.06 -0.69 -25.65
N LYS A 445 11.50 0.31 -24.88
CA LYS A 445 12.05 1.57 -25.44
C LYS A 445 13.34 1.39 -26.24
N LEU A 446 14.12 0.36 -25.93
CA LEU A 446 15.31 -0.06 -26.68
C LEU A 446 14.98 -0.96 -27.89
N GLU A 447 13.69 -1.19 -28.17
CA GLU A 447 13.18 -2.10 -29.21
C GLU A 447 13.67 -3.55 -29.07
N ASN A 448 14.15 -3.93 -27.89
CA ASN A 448 14.54 -5.28 -27.56
C ASN A 448 13.35 -6.04 -26.98
N TYR A 449 12.42 -6.41 -27.87
CA TYR A 449 11.12 -6.94 -27.49
C TYR A 449 11.18 -8.27 -26.73
N ASP A 450 12.17 -9.12 -27.01
CA ASP A 450 12.25 -10.45 -26.39
C ASP A 450 12.61 -10.31 -24.90
N PHE A 451 13.65 -9.53 -24.56
CA PHE A 451 13.96 -9.21 -23.17
C PHE A 451 12.81 -8.44 -22.49
N ALA A 452 12.15 -7.52 -23.20
CA ALA A 452 11.01 -6.81 -22.65
C ALA A 452 9.90 -7.78 -22.22
N ILE A 453 9.52 -8.71 -23.10
CA ILE A 453 8.51 -9.74 -22.82
C ILE A 453 8.93 -10.61 -21.64
N ASP A 454 10.18 -11.07 -21.61
CA ASP A 454 10.68 -11.96 -20.55
C ASP A 454 10.58 -11.33 -19.15
N TYR A 455 10.98 -10.07 -18.98
CA TYR A 455 10.86 -9.38 -17.69
C TYR A 455 9.41 -9.06 -17.34
N LEU A 456 8.56 -8.74 -18.31
CA LEU A 456 7.13 -8.50 -18.07
C LEU A 456 6.41 -9.79 -17.63
N ILE A 457 6.75 -10.93 -18.22
CA ILE A 457 6.19 -12.24 -17.82
C ILE A 457 6.65 -12.61 -16.41
N GLN A 458 7.93 -12.45 -16.09
CA GLN A 458 8.42 -12.68 -14.72
C GLN A 458 7.70 -11.77 -13.70
N GLY A 459 7.47 -10.50 -14.04
CA GLY A 459 6.67 -9.62 -13.19
C GLY A 459 5.22 -10.08 -13.00
N LEU A 460 4.59 -10.65 -14.04
CA LEU A 460 3.25 -11.24 -13.97
C LEU A 460 3.18 -12.53 -13.15
N GLU A 461 4.27 -13.30 -13.07
CA GLU A 461 4.35 -14.45 -12.17
C GLU A 461 4.27 -14.00 -10.70
N LEU A 462 4.77 -12.80 -10.39
CA LEU A 462 4.76 -12.20 -9.04
C LEU A 462 3.48 -11.40 -8.77
N SER A 463 2.93 -10.74 -9.79
CA SER A 463 1.69 -9.95 -9.70
C SER A 463 0.80 -10.17 -10.92
N SER A 464 0.07 -11.29 -10.91
CA SER A 464 -0.78 -11.71 -12.03
C SER A 464 -1.96 -10.78 -12.33
N GLN A 465 -2.26 -9.84 -11.43
CA GLN A 465 -3.36 -8.88 -11.53
C GLN A 465 -2.89 -7.44 -11.80
N ASP A 466 -1.61 -7.22 -12.08
CA ASP A 466 -1.12 -5.87 -12.37
C ASP A 466 -1.28 -5.55 -13.86
N SER A 467 -2.21 -4.63 -14.13
CA SER A 467 -2.58 -4.21 -15.49
C SER A 467 -1.44 -3.55 -16.27
N ARG A 468 -0.42 -3.00 -15.60
CA ARG A 468 0.69 -2.31 -16.26
C ARG A 468 1.53 -3.26 -17.09
N PHE A 469 1.75 -4.49 -16.61
CA PHE A 469 2.44 -5.52 -17.38
C PHE A 469 1.65 -5.92 -18.63
N TYR A 470 0.35 -6.14 -18.49
CA TYR A 470 -0.51 -6.48 -19.63
C TYR A 470 -0.59 -5.35 -20.65
N HIS A 471 -0.60 -4.11 -20.19
CA HIS A 471 -0.58 -2.91 -21.03
C HIS A 471 0.67 -2.88 -21.90
N GLU A 472 1.84 -3.05 -21.31
CA GLU A 472 3.11 -3.04 -22.04
C GLU A 472 3.24 -4.24 -22.99
N LEU A 473 2.81 -5.43 -22.58
CA LEU A 473 2.75 -6.60 -23.48
C LEU A 473 1.83 -6.33 -24.68
N THR A 474 0.69 -5.68 -24.47
CA THR A 474 -0.24 -5.29 -25.55
C THR A 474 0.46 -4.38 -26.54
N LEU A 475 1.18 -3.36 -26.08
CA LEU A 475 1.94 -2.44 -26.93
C LEU A 475 3.04 -3.14 -27.72
N ILE A 476 3.78 -4.06 -27.08
CA ILE A 476 4.84 -4.83 -27.74
C ILE A 476 4.26 -5.74 -28.83
N PHE A 477 3.22 -6.51 -28.54
CA PHE A 477 2.62 -7.41 -29.54
C PHE A 477 1.91 -6.65 -30.66
N LEU A 478 1.41 -5.45 -30.38
CA LEU A 478 0.93 -4.53 -31.39
C LEU A 478 2.05 -4.13 -32.36
N LYS A 479 3.25 -3.80 -31.85
CA LYS A 479 4.43 -3.51 -32.67
C LYS A 479 4.91 -4.73 -33.47
N LYS A 480 4.81 -5.93 -32.91
CA LYS A 480 5.14 -7.20 -33.59
C LYS A 480 4.06 -7.66 -34.59
N GLY A 481 2.87 -7.05 -34.59
CA GLY A 481 1.74 -7.41 -35.45
C GLY A 481 1.01 -8.71 -35.03
N ASP A 482 1.22 -9.20 -33.80
CA ASP A 482 0.59 -10.42 -33.29
C ASP A 482 -0.78 -10.11 -32.68
N ILE A 483 -1.80 -10.08 -33.54
CA ILE A 483 -3.16 -9.67 -33.18
C ILE A 483 -3.81 -10.57 -32.13
N GLU A 484 -3.53 -11.87 -32.14
CA GLU A 484 -4.11 -12.80 -31.16
C GLU A 484 -3.59 -12.49 -29.75
N LYS A 485 -2.29 -12.20 -29.63
CA LYS A 485 -1.70 -11.77 -28.34
C LYS A 485 -2.14 -10.38 -27.94
N VAL A 486 -2.33 -9.45 -28.89
CA VAL A 486 -2.93 -8.14 -28.59
C VAL A 486 -4.31 -8.33 -27.97
N LYS A 487 -5.19 -9.12 -28.57
CA LYS A 487 -6.53 -9.42 -28.02
C LYS A 487 -6.46 -10.02 -26.62
N LEU A 488 -5.58 -11.00 -26.42
CA LEU A 488 -5.37 -11.65 -25.13
C LEU A 488 -4.91 -10.66 -24.05
N TYR A 489 -3.83 -9.91 -24.27
CA TYR A 489 -3.28 -9.04 -23.24
C TYR A 489 -4.06 -7.74 -23.06
N PHE A 490 -4.71 -7.23 -24.12
CA PHE A 490 -5.56 -6.07 -24.02
C PHE A 490 -6.79 -6.35 -23.15
N SER A 491 -7.45 -7.50 -23.34
CA SER A 491 -8.58 -7.89 -22.49
C SER A 491 -8.20 -7.96 -21.01
N LYS A 492 -7.01 -8.52 -20.70
CA LYS A 492 -6.46 -8.54 -19.34
C LYS A 492 -6.11 -7.15 -18.82
N THR A 493 -5.56 -6.28 -19.68
CA THR A 493 -5.24 -4.88 -19.32
C THR A 493 -6.48 -4.18 -18.81
N ILE A 494 -7.59 -4.25 -19.55
CA ILE A 494 -8.85 -3.61 -19.11
C ILE A 494 -9.40 -4.30 -17.87
N TYR A 495 -9.36 -5.64 -17.81
CA TYR A 495 -9.88 -6.39 -16.66
C TYR A 495 -9.22 -6.00 -15.33
N TYR A 496 -7.91 -5.77 -15.36
CA TYR A 496 -7.13 -5.43 -14.18
C TYR A 496 -6.86 -3.93 -14.01
N SER A 497 -7.34 -3.07 -14.92
CA SER A 497 -7.04 -1.63 -14.86
C SER A 497 -7.78 -0.97 -13.70
N LEU A 498 -7.06 -0.16 -12.92
CA LEU A 498 -7.63 0.67 -11.86
C LEU A 498 -7.99 2.09 -12.32
N VAL A 499 -7.48 2.51 -13.47
CA VAL A 499 -7.61 3.88 -13.97
C VAL A 499 -8.65 3.91 -15.09
N ALA A 500 -9.33 5.06 -15.23
CA ALA A 500 -10.11 5.38 -16.43
C ALA A 500 -9.35 4.89 -17.67
N LEU A 501 -10.06 4.06 -18.44
CA LEU A 501 -9.57 3.28 -19.57
C LEU A 501 -8.40 3.92 -20.33
N PRO A 502 -7.44 3.11 -20.82
CA PRO A 502 -6.62 3.56 -21.92
C PRO A 502 -7.51 3.59 -23.17
N TRP A 503 -8.44 4.54 -23.23
CA TRP A 503 -9.40 4.76 -24.33
C TRP A 503 -8.68 4.77 -25.67
N ASN A 504 -7.48 5.34 -25.69
CA ASN A 504 -6.57 5.35 -26.83
C ASN A 504 -6.20 3.93 -27.30
N LEU A 505 -5.93 2.99 -26.38
CA LEU A 505 -5.68 1.59 -26.71
C LEU A 505 -6.96 0.83 -27.09
N LEU A 506 -8.09 1.13 -26.45
CA LEU A 506 -9.38 0.52 -26.81
C LEU A 506 -9.79 0.89 -28.22
N VAL A 507 -9.74 2.17 -28.57
CA VAL A 507 -10.02 2.67 -29.91
C VAL A 507 -9.02 2.08 -30.91
N LEU A 508 -7.73 2.03 -30.57
CA LEU A 508 -6.70 1.44 -31.45
C LEU A 508 -6.92 -0.07 -31.67
N TYR A 509 -7.26 -0.81 -30.63
CA TYR A 509 -7.57 -2.23 -30.70
C TYR A 509 -8.81 -2.48 -31.58
N LEU A 510 -9.90 -1.74 -31.33
CA LEU A 510 -11.12 -1.84 -32.12
C LEU A 510 -10.89 -1.50 -33.59
N LEU A 511 -10.06 -0.49 -33.88
CA LEU A 511 -9.64 -0.14 -35.24
C LEU A 511 -8.91 -1.27 -35.95
N ILE A 512 -7.96 -1.91 -35.27
CA ILE A 512 -7.15 -3.01 -35.83
C ILE A 512 -8.01 -4.24 -36.08
N MET A 513 -8.87 -4.57 -35.12
CA MET A 513 -9.81 -5.68 -35.23
C MET A 513 -10.84 -5.43 -36.34
N PHE A 514 -11.34 -4.20 -36.48
CA PHE A 514 -12.22 -3.82 -37.57
C PHE A 514 -11.53 -3.93 -38.94
N GLN A 515 -10.27 -3.50 -39.06
CA GLN A 515 -9.50 -3.64 -40.31
C GLN A 515 -9.32 -5.11 -40.73
N LYS A 516 -9.09 -6.02 -39.77
CA LYS A 516 -8.83 -7.43 -40.04
C LYS A 516 -10.11 -8.23 -40.28
N GLU A 517 -11.14 -8.02 -39.47
CA GLU A 517 -12.36 -8.84 -39.46
C GLU A 517 -13.52 -8.23 -40.25
N LYS A 518 -13.47 -6.92 -40.54
CA LYS A 518 -14.57 -6.14 -41.17
C LYS A 518 -15.93 -6.37 -40.48
N ASN A 519 -15.92 -6.56 -39.18
CA ASN A 519 -17.10 -6.88 -38.39
C ASN A 519 -17.87 -5.58 -38.03
N LEU A 520 -19.15 -5.52 -38.40
CA LEU A 520 -20.03 -4.37 -38.18
C LEU A 520 -20.28 -4.09 -36.69
N GLU A 521 -20.27 -5.11 -35.84
CA GLU A 521 -20.46 -4.98 -34.40
C GLU A 521 -19.28 -4.22 -33.76
N LEU A 522 -18.06 -4.51 -34.20
CA LEU A 522 -16.84 -3.79 -33.81
C LEU A 522 -16.86 -2.32 -34.24
N PHE A 523 -17.44 -2.02 -35.40
CA PHE A 523 -17.64 -0.65 -35.86
C PHE A 523 -18.62 0.11 -34.95
N CYS A 524 -19.74 -0.52 -34.58
CA CYS A 524 -20.71 0.07 -33.66
C CYS A 524 -20.09 0.35 -32.29
N TYR A 525 -19.28 -0.57 -31.74
CA TYR A 525 -18.52 -0.32 -30.52
C TYR A 525 -17.54 0.83 -30.68
N MET A 526 -16.76 0.87 -31.77
CA MET A 526 -15.81 1.94 -32.03
C MET A 526 -16.50 3.30 -32.12
N LYS A 527 -17.63 3.39 -32.84
CA LYS A 527 -18.44 4.61 -32.94
C LYS A 527 -18.98 5.03 -31.57
N PHE A 528 -19.58 4.10 -30.83
CA PHE A 528 -20.08 4.33 -29.48
C PHE A 528 -18.98 4.82 -28.53
N PHE A 529 -17.79 4.23 -28.57
CA PHE A 529 -16.67 4.64 -27.71
C PHE A 529 -16.08 5.99 -28.10
N ILE A 530 -16.03 6.32 -29.39
CA ILE A 530 -15.67 7.67 -29.85
C ILE A 530 -16.72 8.69 -29.37
N GLU A 531 -18.01 8.36 -29.47
CA GLU A 531 -19.12 9.21 -29.03
C GLU A 531 -19.15 9.40 -27.50
N CYS A 532 -18.89 8.36 -26.71
CA CYS A 532 -18.73 8.47 -25.26
C CYS A 532 -17.50 9.30 -24.87
N TYR A 533 -16.42 9.24 -25.66
CA TYR A 533 -15.19 10.00 -25.41
C TYR A 533 -15.37 11.49 -25.73
N ASP A 534 -16.09 11.84 -26.80
CA ASP A 534 -16.45 13.23 -27.17
C ASP A 534 -17.32 13.93 -26.10
N VAL A 535 -18.01 13.17 -25.24
CA VAL A 535 -18.79 13.73 -24.11
C VAL A 535 -17.90 14.05 -22.90
N SER A 536 -16.65 13.57 -22.85
CA SER A 536 -15.71 13.69 -21.72
C SER A 536 -14.63 14.77 -21.88
N ASP A 537 -14.98 15.84 -22.59
CA ASP A 537 -14.21 16.90 -23.29
C ASP A 537 -13.10 17.69 -22.51
N SER A 538 -12.38 17.12 -21.55
CA SER A 538 -11.39 17.85 -20.71
C SER A 538 -9.96 17.30 -20.70
N LEU A 539 -9.64 16.18 -21.36
CA LEU A 539 -8.35 15.50 -21.22
C LEU A 539 -7.52 15.30 -22.50
N VAL A 540 -7.80 16.06 -23.57
CA VAL A 540 -7.06 15.88 -24.83
C VAL A 540 -5.63 16.45 -24.75
N SER A 541 -4.64 15.54 -24.69
CA SER A 541 -3.25 15.87 -25.03
C SER A 541 -3.07 15.98 -26.55
N ARG A 542 -2.18 16.89 -27.00
CA ARG A 542 -1.90 17.20 -28.42
C ARG A 542 -1.49 15.99 -29.29
N SER A 543 -1.18 14.83 -28.71
CA SER A 543 -0.82 13.62 -29.46
C SER A 543 -2.01 12.98 -30.18
N PHE A 544 -3.22 13.05 -29.60
CA PHE A 544 -4.43 12.45 -30.15
C PHE A 544 -4.90 13.17 -31.42
N CYS A 545 -4.81 14.50 -31.48
CA CYS A 545 -5.10 15.27 -32.71
C CYS A 545 -4.22 14.86 -33.90
N LYS A 546 -3.01 14.35 -33.66
CA LYS A 546 -2.10 13.87 -34.72
C LYS A 546 -2.53 12.49 -35.21
N GLN A 547 -2.95 11.61 -34.30
CA GLN A 547 -3.47 10.26 -34.61
C GLN A 547 -4.88 10.31 -35.23
N TYR A 548 -5.74 11.20 -34.78
CA TYR A 548 -7.06 11.47 -35.36
C TYR A 548 -6.96 12.04 -36.78
N LYS A 549 -5.98 12.92 -37.05
CA LYS A 549 -5.71 13.38 -38.43
C LYS A 549 -5.20 12.27 -39.34
N ILE A 550 -4.38 11.35 -38.81
CA ILE A 550 -3.95 10.15 -39.54
C ILE A 550 -5.14 9.23 -39.79
N LEU A 551 -6.03 9.05 -38.80
CA LEU A 551 -7.24 8.25 -38.90
C LEU A 551 -8.23 8.83 -39.92
N ASN A 552 -8.47 10.14 -39.86
CA ASN A 552 -9.39 10.84 -40.77
C ASN A 552 -8.83 10.87 -42.20
N HIS A 553 -7.50 11.02 -42.36
CA HIS A 553 -6.84 10.89 -43.66
C HIS A 553 -6.94 9.47 -44.21
N TYR A 554 -6.73 8.44 -43.38
CA TYR A 554 -6.82 7.03 -43.78
C TYR A 554 -8.26 6.60 -44.12
N LEU A 555 -9.27 7.10 -43.40
CA LEU A 555 -10.69 6.87 -43.70
C LEU A 555 -11.10 7.53 -45.02
N MET A 556 -10.62 8.75 -45.28
CA MET A 556 -10.86 9.50 -46.52
C MET A 556 -10.15 8.88 -47.73
N GLU A 557 -8.91 8.41 -47.57
CA GLU A 557 -8.14 7.78 -48.66
C GLU A 557 -8.67 6.39 -49.05
N ASN A 558 -9.23 5.63 -48.10
CA ASN A 558 -9.77 4.28 -48.37
C ASN A 558 -11.24 4.26 -48.81
N LYS A 559 -11.86 5.42 -49.09
CA LYS A 559 -13.29 5.55 -49.45
C LYS A 559 -14.23 4.80 -48.48
N LEU A 560 -13.86 4.70 -47.22
CA LEU A 560 -14.78 4.27 -46.17
C LEU A 560 -15.61 5.49 -45.74
N VAL A 561 -16.32 6.08 -46.71
CA VAL A 561 -17.40 7.02 -46.44
C VAL A 561 -18.64 6.16 -46.29
N PHE A 562 -19.06 5.95 -45.05
CA PHE A 562 -20.41 5.49 -44.76
C PHE A 562 -21.13 6.66 -44.09
N GLU A 563 -22.25 7.07 -44.69
CA GLU A 563 -23.13 8.15 -44.21
C GLU A 563 -23.60 7.95 -42.76
#